data_AF-A0A2E0G6B6-F1
#
_entry.id   AF-A0A2E0G6B6-F1
#
_cell.length_a   1.000
_cell.length_b   1.000
_cell.length_c   1.000
_cell.angle_alpha   90.00
_cell.angle_beta   90.00
_cell.angle_gamma   90.00
#
_symmetry.space_group_name_H-M   'P 1'
#
loop_
_entity.id
_entity.type
_entity.pdbx_description
1 polymer ?
#
loop_
_entity_poly.entity_id
_entity_poly.type
_entity_poly.pdbx_seq_one_letter_code
_entity_poly.pdbx_strand_id
1 'polypeptide(L)'
;MDFVSRGDSTDVFNEDFPHPFGDPWVTNIETEITDDEKTWVMNTSGLLYGPTAFSSGHSSLVEVAHPIDVRFEKGFFGTHYFVSQFFKGREVFRKYPKFGNSMSSIDNDTTEWISEALYYIGSTAVYDLQKDSTTMINSLLADRMENYIRGYVDRKNFTELYSIEDSSGLFVRDILNPFLDELPSTYELAFQELVDLYSKEMHITGQLRDDQFKFHIFLPGVVITTNADSISGDTLMWTFGLKEFLNDDYILHAESIIYSKKRIQIGIIILLGLVLIIAFFFIKFKR
;
A
#
# COMPACT_ATOMS: atom_id res chain seq x y z
N MET A 1 0.47 -5.74 18.01
CA MET A 1 1.04 -5.41 16.70
C MET A 1 2.31 -4.62 16.94
N ASP A 2 3.35 -4.87 16.15
CA ASP A 2 4.65 -4.21 16.26
C ASP A 2 5.12 -3.84 14.85
N PHE A 3 5.48 -2.58 14.65
CA PHE A 3 5.98 -2.01 13.41
C PHE A 3 7.43 -1.61 13.64
N VAL A 4 8.33 -2.02 12.76
CA VAL A 4 9.75 -1.71 12.88
C VAL A 4 10.28 -1.24 11.53
N SER A 5 10.73 0.01 11.48
CA SER A 5 11.49 0.57 10.36
C SER A 5 12.94 0.74 10.77
N ARG A 6 13.85 0.36 9.88
CA ARG A 6 15.30 0.36 10.13
C ARG A 6 16.03 0.80 8.86
N GLY A 7 16.91 1.78 8.98
CA GLY A 7 17.67 2.32 7.86
C GLY A 7 18.48 3.55 8.28
N ASP A 8 18.88 4.37 7.31
CA ASP A 8 19.40 5.69 7.64
C ASP A 8 18.25 6.65 8.04
N SER A 9 18.55 7.93 8.29
CA SER A 9 17.49 8.89 8.64
C SER A 9 16.53 9.16 7.49
N THR A 10 17.01 9.08 6.25
CA THR A 10 16.17 9.33 5.08
C THR A 10 15.24 8.15 4.78
N ASP A 11 15.62 6.93 5.14
CA ASP A 11 14.73 5.76 5.04
C ASP A 11 13.67 5.77 6.15
N VAL A 12 14.06 6.08 7.38
CA VAL A 12 13.16 5.93 8.55
C VAL A 12 12.16 7.09 8.68
N PHE A 13 12.49 8.29 8.18
CA PHE A 13 11.70 9.50 8.41
C PHE A 13 11.12 10.14 7.13
N ASN A 14 11.14 9.46 5.99
CA ASN A 14 10.54 9.96 4.73
C ASN A 14 9.01 9.78 4.64
N GLU A 15 8.40 9.08 5.62
CA GLU A 15 6.97 8.79 5.71
C GLU A 15 6.41 7.95 4.55
N ASP A 16 7.24 7.22 3.79
CA ASP A 16 6.76 6.32 2.73
C ASP A 16 5.91 5.16 3.28
N PHE A 17 6.27 4.63 4.44
CA PHE A 17 5.58 3.60 5.18
C PHE A 17 5.22 4.09 6.59
N PRO A 18 4.03 4.69 6.76
CA PRO A 18 3.68 5.38 7.99
C PRO A 18 3.38 4.41 9.13
N HIS A 19 4.03 4.63 10.28
CA HIS A 19 3.68 3.95 11.51
C HIS A 19 2.37 4.54 12.10
N PRO A 20 1.54 3.74 12.77
CA PRO A 20 0.37 4.27 13.47
C PRO A 20 0.75 5.23 14.60
N PHE A 21 -0.14 6.18 14.92
CA PHE A 21 0.07 7.15 15.98
C PHE A 21 -1.19 7.35 16.84
N GLY A 22 -1.00 7.91 18.05
CA GLY A 22 -2.06 8.11 19.04
C GLY A 22 -2.39 6.85 19.84
N ASP A 23 -3.20 6.97 20.89
CA ASP A 23 -3.64 5.83 21.71
C ASP A 23 -4.36 4.78 20.83
N PRO A 24 -4.01 3.47 20.86
CA PRO A 24 -3.17 2.76 21.83
C PRO A 24 -1.70 2.51 21.41
N TRP A 25 -1.17 3.29 20.48
CA TRP A 25 0.16 3.12 19.89
C TRP A 25 1.24 3.88 20.64
N VAL A 26 2.37 3.22 20.86
CA VAL A 26 3.56 3.79 21.50
C VAL A 26 4.74 3.64 20.55
N THR A 27 5.39 4.77 20.25
CA THR A 27 6.53 4.83 19.34
C THR A 27 7.81 5.13 20.12
N ASN A 28 8.85 4.33 19.90
CA ASN A 28 10.21 4.56 20.39
C ASN A 28 11.17 4.63 19.21
N ILE A 29 12.11 5.57 19.26
CA ILE A 29 13.15 5.74 18.24
C ILE A 29 14.49 5.60 18.92
N GLU A 30 15.32 4.71 18.39
CA GLU A 30 16.66 4.42 18.88
C GLU A 30 17.67 4.54 17.72
N THR A 31 18.94 4.66 18.09
CA THR A 31 20.04 4.72 17.13
C THR A 31 21.08 3.68 17.49
N GLU A 32 21.41 2.83 16.54
CA GLU A 32 22.49 1.86 16.63
C GLU A 32 23.71 2.41 15.88
N ILE A 33 24.89 2.38 16.50
CA ILE A 33 26.16 2.76 15.86
C ILE A 33 26.99 1.49 15.70
N THR A 34 27.27 1.12 14.45
CA THR A 34 28.12 -0.02 14.11
C THR A 34 29.08 0.43 13.01
N ASP A 35 30.38 0.19 13.17
CA ASP A 35 31.42 0.51 12.18
C ASP A 35 31.34 1.96 11.62
N ASP A 36 31.15 2.94 12.51
CA ASP A 36 30.97 4.38 12.20
C ASP A 36 29.72 4.75 11.35
N GLU A 37 28.85 3.77 11.05
CA GLU A 37 27.54 3.99 10.44
C GLU A 37 26.45 4.10 11.50
N LYS A 38 25.57 5.09 11.33
CA LYS A 38 24.44 5.34 12.22
C LYS A 38 23.17 4.79 11.59
N THR A 39 22.62 3.74 12.18
CA THR A 39 21.30 3.19 11.81
C THR A 39 20.24 3.71 12.76
N TRP A 40 19.12 4.17 12.21
CA TRP A 40 17.94 4.53 12.97
C TRP A 40 16.99 3.33 13.04
N VAL A 41 16.39 3.12 14.20
CA VAL A 41 15.36 2.09 14.41
C VAL A 41 14.15 2.75 15.03
N MET A 42 13.03 2.76 14.30
CA MET A 42 11.75 3.22 14.80
C MET A 42 10.87 2.01 15.09
N ASN A 43 10.46 1.84 16.34
CA ASN A 43 9.53 0.79 16.76
C ASN A 43 8.21 1.44 17.19
N THR A 44 7.10 0.96 16.64
CA THR A 44 5.75 1.34 17.08
C THR A 44 4.95 0.11 17.43
N SER A 45 4.50 0.04 18.68
CA SER A 45 3.73 -1.10 19.18
C SER A 45 2.39 -0.68 19.77
N GLY A 46 1.39 -1.55 19.62
CA GLY A 46 0.03 -1.29 20.10
C GLY A 46 -0.88 -2.51 19.99
N LEU A 47 -2.02 -2.46 20.68
CA LEU A 47 -3.07 -3.47 20.57
C LEU A 47 -3.96 -3.18 19.36
N LEU A 48 -4.32 -4.23 18.63
CA LEU A 48 -5.07 -4.14 17.39
C LEU A 48 -6.21 -5.17 17.37
N TYR A 49 -7.40 -4.71 16.97
CA TYR A 49 -8.56 -5.56 16.70
C TYR A 49 -9.49 -4.89 15.69
N GLY A 50 -9.97 -5.65 14.73
CA GLY A 50 -10.86 -5.20 13.65
C GLY A 50 -10.10 -4.55 12.48
N PRO A 51 -10.83 -3.92 11.55
CA PRO A 51 -10.25 -3.21 10.43
C PRO A 51 -9.56 -1.93 10.90
N THR A 52 -8.33 -1.69 10.47
CA THR A 52 -7.54 -0.49 10.79
C THR A 52 -6.76 -0.04 9.57
N ALA A 53 -6.74 1.28 9.33
CA ALA A 53 -5.89 1.92 8.34
C ALA A 53 -4.74 2.65 9.07
N PHE A 54 -3.51 2.47 8.59
CA PHE A 54 -2.29 3.04 9.20
C PHE A 54 -1.78 4.29 8.48
N SER A 55 -2.13 4.47 7.21
CA SER A 55 -1.90 5.71 6.46
C SER A 55 -2.95 6.78 6.78
N SER A 56 -2.72 8.01 6.30
CA SER A 56 -3.65 9.16 6.33
C SER A 56 -5.07 8.89 5.77
N GLY A 57 -5.34 7.68 5.28
CA GLY A 57 -6.65 7.11 4.99
C GLY A 57 -6.54 5.64 4.55
N HIS A 58 -7.64 5.03 4.11
CA HIS A 58 -7.63 3.67 3.52
C HIS A 58 -6.97 3.63 2.12
N SER A 59 -6.71 4.79 1.54
CA SER A 59 -6.12 5.02 0.22
C SER A 59 -5.29 6.31 0.29
N SER A 60 -4.03 6.21 0.68
CA SER A 60 -3.06 7.29 0.48
C SER A 60 -2.51 7.18 -0.94
N LEU A 61 -2.42 8.32 -1.63
CA LEU A 61 -1.77 8.38 -2.93
C LEU A 61 -0.25 8.34 -2.77
N VAL A 62 0.27 9.05 -1.77
CA VAL A 62 1.70 9.30 -1.59
C VAL A 62 2.35 8.16 -0.81
N GLU A 63 1.88 7.94 0.42
CA GLU A 63 2.34 6.90 1.34
C GLU A 63 1.83 5.52 0.91
N VAL A 64 2.52 4.44 1.28
CA VAL A 64 2.04 3.07 1.09
C VAL A 64 0.83 2.83 1.99
N ALA A 65 -0.35 2.75 1.38
CA ALA A 65 -1.56 2.38 2.10
C ALA A 65 -1.56 0.88 2.40
N HIS A 66 -1.57 0.55 3.70
CA HIS A 66 -1.41 -0.83 4.16
C HIS A 66 -2.43 -1.20 5.27
N PRO A 67 -3.75 -1.19 4.99
CA PRO A 67 -4.76 -1.50 5.99
C PRO A 67 -4.75 -2.99 6.37
N ILE A 68 -5.19 -3.28 7.59
CA ILE A 68 -5.27 -4.64 8.14
C ILE A 68 -6.65 -4.92 8.71
N ASP A 69 -7.12 -6.15 8.62
CA ASP A 69 -8.28 -6.67 9.35
C ASP A 69 -7.85 -7.88 10.20
N VAL A 70 -8.03 -7.75 11.52
CA VAL A 70 -7.77 -8.82 12.50
C VAL A 70 -9.05 -9.11 13.26
N ARG A 71 -9.60 -10.31 13.09
CA ARG A 71 -10.90 -10.67 13.68
C ARG A 71 -10.92 -12.11 14.18
N PHE A 72 -11.85 -12.39 15.08
CA PHE A 72 -12.13 -13.76 15.53
C PHE A 72 -13.62 -14.00 15.64
N GLU A 73 -14.02 -15.25 15.40
CA GLU A 73 -15.42 -15.67 15.44
C GLU A 73 -15.58 -16.90 16.32
N LYS A 74 -16.55 -16.87 17.23
CA LYS A 74 -16.85 -18.01 18.11
C LYS A 74 -17.88 -18.91 17.43
N GLY A 75 -17.42 -20.05 16.94
CA GLY A 75 -18.27 -21.12 16.43
C GLY A 75 -18.76 -22.08 17.51
N PHE A 76 -19.56 -23.06 17.09
CA PHE A 76 -20.04 -24.11 17.98
C PHE A 76 -18.91 -25.02 18.47
N PHE A 77 -17.95 -25.35 17.60
CA PHE A 77 -16.87 -26.30 17.92
C PHE A 77 -15.50 -25.65 18.19
N GLY A 78 -15.37 -24.33 18.08
CA GLY A 78 -14.09 -23.65 18.26
C GLY A 78 -14.18 -22.14 18.06
N THR A 79 -13.05 -21.47 18.21
CA THR A 79 -12.88 -20.06 17.84
C THR A 79 -12.02 -19.98 16.60
N HIS A 80 -12.53 -19.33 15.56
CA HIS A 80 -11.80 -19.05 14.33
C HIS A 80 -11.11 -17.70 14.44
N TYR A 81 -9.90 -17.59 13.89
CA TYR A 81 -9.13 -16.37 13.82
C TYR A 81 -8.81 -16.09 12.36
N PHE A 82 -8.91 -14.82 11.98
CA PHE A 82 -8.69 -14.36 10.61
C PHE A 82 -7.79 -13.14 10.66
N VAL A 83 -6.78 -13.14 9.80
CA VAL A 83 -5.94 -11.97 9.56
C VAL A 83 -5.86 -11.74 8.06
N SER A 84 -6.04 -10.48 7.65
CA SER A 84 -5.81 -10.05 6.27
C SER A 84 -5.13 -8.69 6.28
N GLN A 85 -3.91 -8.63 5.76
CA GLN A 85 -3.12 -7.41 5.61
C GLN A 85 -3.07 -7.07 4.13
N PHE A 86 -3.41 -5.84 3.79
CA PHE A 86 -3.37 -5.34 2.42
C PHE A 86 -2.15 -4.44 2.28
N PHE A 87 -1.54 -4.47 1.10
CA PHE A 87 -0.61 -3.46 0.60
C PHE A 87 -1.21 -2.98 -0.73
N LYS A 88 -1.66 -1.73 -0.75
CA LYS A 88 -2.38 -1.19 -1.91
C LYS A 88 -1.45 -1.05 -3.10
N GLY A 89 -1.93 -1.51 -4.25
CA GLY A 89 -1.20 -1.45 -5.50
C GLY A 89 -0.91 -0.01 -5.89
N ARG A 90 0.33 0.24 -6.36
CA ARG A 90 0.75 1.57 -6.83
C ARG A 90 0.28 1.88 -8.25
N GLU A 91 -0.30 0.90 -8.96
CA GLU A 91 -0.80 1.01 -10.34
C GLU A 91 0.25 1.57 -11.33
N VAL A 92 1.53 1.27 -11.09
CA VAL A 92 2.66 1.86 -11.81
C VAL A 92 2.57 1.66 -13.32
N PHE A 93 2.20 0.46 -13.77
CA PHE A 93 2.11 0.19 -15.21
C PHE A 93 0.91 0.87 -15.88
N ARG A 94 -0.08 1.33 -15.10
CA ARG A 94 -1.18 2.15 -15.60
C ARG A 94 -0.77 3.62 -15.73
N LYS A 95 0.05 4.11 -14.81
CA LYS A 95 0.46 5.52 -14.72
C LYS A 95 1.68 5.82 -15.60
N TYR A 96 2.75 5.07 -15.43
CA TYR A 96 4.07 5.30 -16.03
C TYR A 96 4.79 3.96 -16.35
N PRO A 97 4.34 3.19 -17.37
CA PRO A 97 4.85 1.85 -17.65
C PRO A 97 6.36 1.74 -17.91
N LYS A 98 7.01 2.72 -18.54
CA LYS A 98 8.48 2.71 -18.73
C LYS A 98 9.21 2.81 -17.40
N PHE A 99 8.70 3.59 -16.45
CA PHE A 99 9.25 3.64 -15.10
C PHE A 99 9.05 2.29 -14.38
N GLY A 100 7.89 1.65 -14.52
CA GLY A 100 7.71 0.28 -14.02
C GLY A 100 8.72 -0.73 -14.57
N ASN A 101 9.07 -0.60 -15.86
CA ASN A 101 10.09 -1.43 -16.49
C ASN A 101 11.51 -1.13 -15.97
N SER A 102 11.86 0.14 -15.72
CA SER A 102 13.17 0.50 -15.14
C SER A 102 13.31 0.03 -13.68
N MET A 103 12.20 -0.09 -12.96
CA MET A 103 12.19 -0.62 -11.59
C MET A 103 12.38 -2.15 -11.54
N SER A 104 12.05 -2.85 -12.63
CA SER A 104 12.05 -4.32 -12.70
C SER A 104 13.31 -4.92 -13.34
N SER A 105 14.14 -4.12 -14.00
CA SER A 105 15.28 -4.58 -14.79
C SER A 105 16.60 -4.07 -14.23
N ILE A 106 17.55 -4.98 -14.02
CA ILE A 106 18.88 -4.71 -13.43
C ILE A 106 19.76 -3.83 -14.34
N ASP A 107 19.40 -3.66 -15.63
CA ASP A 107 20.30 -3.12 -16.66
C ASP A 107 19.75 -1.95 -17.50
N ASN A 108 18.59 -1.37 -17.16
CA ASN A 108 18.00 -0.33 -18.01
C ASN A 108 18.14 1.07 -17.38
N ASP A 109 19.38 1.57 -17.39
CA ASP A 109 19.76 2.94 -16.98
C ASP A 109 19.32 4.00 -18.01
N THR A 110 18.08 3.86 -18.51
CA THR A 110 17.50 4.76 -19.49
C THR A 110 16.68 5.81 -18.76
N THR A 111 16.96 7.09 -18.99
CA THR A 111 16.13 8.20 -18.52
C THR A 111 14.87 8.42 -19.36
N GLU A 112 14.57 7.51 -20.29
CA GLU A 112 13.39 7.56 -21.16
C GLU A 112 12.05 7.54 -20.41
N TRP A 113 12.03 6.97 -19.20
CA TRP A 113 10.83 6.97 -18.37
C TRP A 113 10.47 8.36 -17.85
N ILE A 114 11.43 9.29 -17.80
CA ILE A 114 11.22 10.63 -17.26
C ILE A 114 10.18 11.40 -18.07
N SER A 115 10.29 11.41 -19.40
CA SER A 115 9.34 12.11 -20.26
C SER A 115 7.93 11.53 -20.16
N GLU A 116 7.81 10.20 -20.02
CA GLU A 116 6.51 9.54 -19.82
C GLU A 116 5.88 9.94 -18.48
N ALA A 117 6.67 9.92 -17.42
CA ALA A 117 6.22 10.31 -16.09
C ALA A 117 5.77 11.77 -16.05
N LEU A 118 6.56 12.70 -16.59
CA LEU A 118 6.19 14.12 -16.64
C LEU A 118 4.96 14.37 -17.49
N TYR A 119 4.79 13.64 -18.60
CA TYR A 119 3.55 13.69 -19.38
C TYR A 119 2.35 13.25 -18.53
N TYR A 120 2.45 12.10 -17.86
CA TYR A 120 1.39 11.59 -17.00
C TYR A 120 1.06 12.59 -15.88
N ILE A 121 2.06 13.10 -15.17
CA ILE A 121 1.90 14.07 -14.07
C ILE A 121 1.18 15.33 -14.58
N GLY A 122 1.66 15.94 -15.66
CA GLY A 122 1.07 17.17 -16.19
C GLY A 122 -0.33 16.97 -16.76
N SER A 123 -0.55 15.92 -17.55
CA SER A 123 -1.87 15.64 -18.15
C SER A 123 -2.91 15.25 -17.10
N THR A 124 -2.52 14.50 -16.07
CA THR A 124 -3.40 14.13 -14.95
C THR A 124 -3.76 15.36 -14.11
N ALA A 125 -2.79 16.27 -13.87
CA ALA A 125 -3.06 17.54 -13.22
C ALA A 125 -4.10 18.37 -13.99
N VAL A 126 -3.96 18.52 -15.33
CA VAL A 126 -4.97 19.21 -16.16
C VAL A 126 -6.34 18.53 -16.04
N TYR A 127 -6.39 17.19 -16.11
CA TYR A 127 -7.62 16.41 -16.01
C TYR A 127 -8.33 16.60 -14.67
N ASP A 128 -7.61 16.60 -13.56
CA ASP A 128 -8.20 16.78 -12.24
C ASP A 128 -8.69 18.20 -12.00
N LEU A 129 -7.99 19.21 -12.52
CA LEU A 129 -8.48 20.59 -12.50
C LEU A 129 -9.79 20.77 -13.29
N GLN A 130 -10.09 19.92 -14.28
CA GLN A 130 -11.40 19.97 -14.95
C GLN A 130 -12.57 19.53 -14.06
N LYS A 131 -12.30 18.84 -12.95
CA LYS A 131 -13.35 18.34 -12.04
C LYS A 131 -13.80 19.40 -11.03
N ASP A 132 -12.99 20.44 -10.80
CA ASP A 132 -13.29 21.53 -9.88
C ASP A 132 -13.77 22.76 -10.66
N SER A 133 -14.94 23.29 -10.31
CA SER A 133 -15.53 24.44 -10.99
C SER A 133 -14.72 25.73 -10.87
N THR A 134 -13.82 25.83 -9.90
CA THR A 134 -12.95 27.00 -9.67
C THR A 134 -11.69 27.01 -10.55
N THR A 135 -11.29 25.85 -11.07
CA THR A 135 -10.09 25.67 -11.92
C THR A 135 -10.43 25.12 -13.30
N MET A 136 -11.68 24.68 -13.52
CA MET A 136 -12.16 24.24 -14.82
C MET A 136 -11.97 25.31 -15.89
N ILE A 137 -11.45 24.88 -17.04
CA ILE A 137 -11.22 25.73 -18.22
C ILE A 137 -12.03 25.21 -19.41
N ASN A 138 -12.03 25.93 -20.52
CA ASN A 138 -12.65 25.43 -21.74
C ASN A 138 -11.95 24.15 -22.22
N SER A 139 -12.71 23.16 -22.71
CA SER A 139 -12.16 21.88 -23.19
C SER A 139 -11.10 22.04 -24.27
N LEU A 140 -11.25 23.01 -25.19
CA LEU A 140 -10.25 23.31 -26.21
C LEU A 140 -8.93 23.82 -25.60
N LEU A 141 -9.01 24.60 -24.51
CA LEU A 141 -7.82 25.06 -23.80
C LEU A 141 -7.13 23.90 -23.08
N ALA A 142 -7.91 23.02 -22.44
CA ALA A 142 -7.37 21.80 -21.81
C ALA A 142 -6.65 20.91 -22.83
N ASP A 143 -7.26 20.66 -24.00
CA ASP A 143 -6.64 19.90 -25.09
C ASP A 143 -5.35 20.57 -25.60
N ARG A 144 -5.34 21.91 -25.73
CA ARG A 144 -4.13 22.66 -26.13
C ARG A 144 -3.02 22.51 -25.10
N MET A 145 -3.34 22.56 -23.81
CA MET A 145 -2.37 22.39 -22.72
C MET A 145 -1.80 20.97 -22.72
N GLU A 146 -2.64 19.94 -22.85
CA GLU A 146 -2.17 18.56 -22.91
C GLU A 146 -1.24 18.32 -24.10
N ASN A 147 -1.59 18.82 -25.28
CA ASN A 147 -0.73 18.74 -26.47
C ASN A 147 0.58 19.52 -26.28
N TYR A 148 0.54 20.66 -25.60
CA TYR A 148 1.74 21.42 -25.28
C TYR A 148 2.65 20.68 -24.30
N ILE A 149 2.09 20.05 -23.26
CA ILE A 149 2.83 19.19 -22.32
C ILE A 149 3.52 18.05 -23.07
N ARG A 150 2.78 17.32 -23.92
CA ARG A 150 3.35 16.25 -24.75
C ARG A 150 4.52 16.76 -25.59
N GLY A 151 4.33 17.86 -26.30
CA GLY A 151 5.40 18.46 -27.11
C GLY A 151 6.58 18.97 -26.27
N TYR A 152 6.34 19.45 -25.06
CA TYR A 152 7.39 19.90 -24.14
C TYR A 152 8.25 18.73 -23.68
N VAL A 153 7.63 17.62 -23.26
CA VAL A 153 8.35 16.46 -22.74
C VAL A 153 9.09 15.64 -23.82
N ASP A 154 8.64 15.72 -25.07
CA ASP A 154 9.29 15.05 -26.20
C ASP A 154 10.56 15.79 -26.66
N ARG A 155 10.64 17.11 -26.45
CA ARG A 155 11.71 17.97 -26.98
C ARG A 155 12.85 18.24 -26.01
N LYS A 156 12.60 18.21 -24.71
CA LYS A 156 13.61 18.53 -23.70
C LYS A 156 14.36 17.28 -23.24
N ASN A 157 15.65 17.44 -22.96
CA ASN A 157 16.43 16.41 -22.29
C ASN A 157 16.27 16.59 -20.77
N PHE A 158 15.45 15.75 -20.15
CA PHE A 158 15.08 15.88 -18.73
C PHE A 158 16.08 15.28 -17.75
N THR A 159 17.11 14.60 -18.26
CA THR A 159 18.22 14.11 -17.43
C THR A 159 18.90 15.25 -16.66
N GLU A 160 18.94 16.46 -17.25
CA GLU A 160 19.47 17.67 -16.61
C GLU A 160 18.47 18.35 -15.67
N LEU A 161 17.15 18.10 -15.80
CA LEU A 161 16.11 18.72 -14.99
C LEU A 161 15.94 18.06 -13.62
N TYR A 162 16.11 16.73 -13.53
CA TYR A 162 16.07 16.03 -12.23
C TYR A 162 17.27 16.33 -11.33
N SER A 163 18.36 16.85 -11.88
CA SER A 163 19.52 17.35 -11.12
C SER A 163 19.35 18.77 -10.56
N ILE A 164 18.22 19.44 -10.83
CA ILE A 164 17.96 20.82 -10.40
C ILE A 164 17.09 20.83 -9.15
N GLU A 165 17.53 21.57 -8.15
CA GLU A 165 16.75 21.95 -6.97
C GLU A 165 15.55 22.81 -7.45
N ASP A 166 14.32 22.29 -7.35
CA ASP A 166 13.05 22.81 -7.91
C ASP A 166 12.73 22.50 -9.39
N SER A 167 12.87 21.23 -9.79
CA SER A 167 12.49 20.76 -11.13
C SER A 167 10.98 20.86 -11.42
N SER A 168 10.12 20.74 -10.40
CA SER A 168 8.66 20.84 -10.55
C SER A 168 8.21 22.27 -10.84
N GLY A 169 8.72 23.27 -10.11
CA GLY A 169 8.43 24.68 -10.37
C GLY A 169 8.85 25.13 -11.77
N LEU A 170 10.00 24.66 -12.25
CA LEU A 170 10.46 24.92 -13.62
C LEU A 170 9.53 24.31 -14.68
N PHE A 171 9.09 23.06 -14.47
CA PHE A 171 8.14 22.39 -15.35
C PHE A 171 6.82 23.17 -15.40
N VAL A 172 6.23 23.49 -14.24
CA VAL A 172 4.95 24.21 -14.14
C VAL A 172 5.03 25.56 -14.86
N ARG A 173 6.05 26.35 -14.55
CA ARG A 173 6.25 27.66 -15.20
C ARG A 173 6.33 27.54 -16.71
N ASP A 174 7.15 26.62 -17.22
CA ASP A 174 7.35 26.46 -18.66
C ASP A 174 6.08 25.95 -19.39
N ILE A 175 5.28 25.11 -18.72
CA ILE A 175 4.00 24.58 -19.24
C ILE A 175 2.91 25.65 -19.27
N LEU A 176 2.77 26.45 -18.21
CA LEU A 176 1.68 27.41 -18.07
C LEU A 176 1.95 28.74 -18.80
N ASN A 177 3.21 29.12 -18.99
CA ASN A 177 3.59 30.40 -19.60
C ASN A 177 2.85 30.77 -20.90
N PRO A 178 2.61 29.85 -21.86
CA PRO A 178 1.86 30.18 -23.09
C PRO A 178 0.37 30.46 -22.90
N PHE A 179 -0.19 30.18 -21.71
CA PHE A 179 -1.62 30.16 -21.45
C PHE A 179 -2.06 31.11 -20.33
N LEU A 180 -1.15 31.81 -19.66
CA LEU A 180 -1.43 32.59 -18.45
C LEU A 180 -2.63 33.55 -18.59
N ASP A 181 -2.80 34.19 -19.74
CA ASP A 181 -3.90 35.13 -20.00
C ASP A 181 -5.28 34.44 -20.17
N GLU A 182 -5.29 33.12 -20.43
CA GLU A 182 -6.50 32.31 -20.63
C GLU A 182 -6.89 31.50 -19.37
N LEU A 183 -6.07 31.55 -18.30
CA LEU A 183 -6.24 30.73 -17.09
C LEU A 183 -6.95 31.49 -15.96
N PRO A 184 -7.78 30.81 -15.15
CA PRO A 184 -8.28 31.33 -13.88
C PRO A 184 -7.13 31.72 -12.94
N SER A 185 -7.35 32.71 -12.08
CA SER A 185 -6.32 33.22 -11.17
C SER A 185 -5.80 32.20 -10.15
N THR A 186 -6.57 31.16 -9.83
CA THR A 186 -6.19 30.08 -8.92
C THR A 186 -5.53 28.89 -9.62
N TYR A 187 -5.52 28.88 -10.96
CA TYR A 187 -5.12 27.71 -11.74
C TYR A 187 -3.64 27.37 -11.55
N GLU A 188 -2.75 28.37 -11.57
CA GLU A 188 -1.30 28.16 -11.44
C GLU A 188 -0.94 27.47 -10.13
N LEU A 189 -1.48 27.97 -9.01
CA LEU A 189 -1.25 27.37 -7.69
C LEU A 189 -1.81 25.95 -7.62
N ALA A 190 -3.04 25.73 -8.08
CA ALA A 190 -3.67 24.42 -8.04
C ALA A 190 -2.95 23.40 -8.95
N PHE A 191 -2.43 23.85 -10.11
CA PHE A 191 -1.63 23.02 -11.00
C PHE A 191 -0.29 22.65 -10.36
N GLN A 192 0.38 23.60 -9.72
CA GLN A 192 1.62 23.36 -8.96
C GLN A 192 1.40 22.31 -7.87
N GLU A 193 0.35 22.47 -7.04
CA GLU A 193 0.03 21.53 -5.96
C GLU A 193 -0.20 20.10 -6.47
N LEU A 194 -0.89 19.94 -7.61
CA LEU A 194 -1.11 18.62 -8.22
C LEU A 194 0.17 18.03 -8.84
N VAL A 195 0.98 18.86 -9.50
CA VAL A 195 2.27 18.41 -10.04
C VAL A 195 3.20 17.96 -8.91
N ASP A 196 3.27 18.71 -7.81
CA ASP A 196 4.06 18.33 -6.64
C ASP A 196 3.53 17.05 -6.00
N LEU A 197 2.22 16.90 -5.87
CA LEU A 197 1.58 15.69 -5.33
C LEU A 197 1.93 14.44 -6.15
N TYR A 198 1.75 14.49 -7.47
CA TYR A 198 2.04 13.35 -8.34
C TYR A 198 3.53 13.08 -8.49
N SER A 199 4.36 14.11 -8.46
CA SER A 199 5.82 13.96 -8.45
C SER A 199 6.28 13.30 -7.16
N LYS A 200 5.74 13.71 -6.00
CA LYS A 200 6.02 13.09 -4.69
C LYS A 200 5.57 11.63 -4.65
N GLU A 201 4.39 11.31 -5.18
CA GLU A 201 3.90 9.93 -5.30
C GLU A 201 4.90 9.06 -6.07
N MET A 202 5.29 9.50 -7.26
CA MET A 202 6.21 8.74 -8.10
C MET A 202 7.58 8.59 -7.45
N HIS A 203 8.09 9.67 -6.84
CA HIS A 203 9.37 9.66 -6.16
C HIS A 203 9.39 8.63 -5.03
N ILE A 204 8.37 8.62 -4.17
CA ILE A 204 8.24 7.61 -3.11
C ILE A 204 8.13 6.20 -3.70
N THR A 205 7.36 5.99 -4.78
CA THR A 205 7.34 4.68 -5.46
C THR A 205 8.74 4.25 -5.89
N GLY A 206 9.57 5.18 -6.33
CA GLY A 206 10.97 4.94 -6.68
C GLY A 206 11.84 4.54 -5.48
N GLN A 207 11.67 5.22 -4.34
CA GLN A 207 12.44 4.95 -3.11
C GLN A 207 12.14 3.56 -2.55
N LEU A 208 10.89 3.10 -2.63
CA LEU A 208 10.47 1.77 -2.18
C LEU A 208 11.13 0.60 -2.95
N ARG A 209 11.86 0.86 -4.05
CA ARG A 209 12.49 -0.19 -4.87
C ARG A 209 13.40 -1.09 -4.04
N ASP A 210 14.20 -0.44 -3.20
CA ASP A 210 15.31 -1.07 -2.50
C ASP A 210 14.87 -1.55 -1.09
N ASP A 211 13.62 -1.28 -0.72
CA ASP A 211 13.00 -1.71 0.53
C ASP A 211 12.63 -3.18 0.55
N GLN A 212 12.71 -3.76 1.74
CA GLN A 212 12.34 -5.14 2.02
C GLN A 212 11.42 -5.22 3.23
N PHE A 213 10.21 -5.73 3.01
CA PHE A 213 9.21 -5.89 4.04
C PHE A 213 9.24 -7.30 4.60
N LYS A 214 9.09 -7.40 5.92
CA LYS A 214 8.92 -8.68 6.62
C LYS A 214 7.69 -8.61 7.51
N PHE A 215 6.80 -9.58 7.36
CA PHE A 215 5.59 -9.67 8.15
C PHE A 215 5.57 -10.98 8.93
N HIS A 216 5.31 -10.89 10.24
CA HIS A 216 5.28 -12.04 11.12
C HIS A 216 3.97 -12.04 11.91
N ILE A 217 3.29 -13.18 11.93
CA ILE A 217 2.07 -13.35 12.74
C ILE A 217 2.23 -14.60 13.59
N PHE A 218 2.02 -14.45 14.90
CA PHE A 218 1.73 -15.57 15.77
C PHE A 218 0.22 -15.85 15.73
N LEU A 219 -0.18 -16.98 15.17
CA LEU A 219 -1.59 -17.31 14.99
C LEU A 219 -1.96 -18.53 15.86
N PRO A 220 -2.92 -18.41 16.78
CA PRO A 220 -3.16 -19.47 17.75
C PRO A 220 -3.97 -20.62 17.15
N GLY A 221 -3.68 -21.85 17.58
CA GLY A 221 -4.43 -23.03 17.17
C GLY A 221 -3.89 -23.65 15.87
N VAL A 222 -4.76 -24.35 15.14
CA VAL A 222 -4.37 -25.04 13.90
C VAL A 222 -4.65 -24.11 12.72
N VAL A 223 -3.64 -23.84 11.91
CA VAL A 223 -3.78 -23.08 10.66
C VAL A 223 -4.69 -23.83 9.69
N ILE A 224 -5.72 -23.15 9.19
CA ILE A 224 -6.68 -23.68 8.20
C ILE A 224 -6.19 -23.35 6.79
N THR A 225 -5.86 -22.08 6.56
CA THR A 225 -5.39 -21.57 5.28
C THR A 225 -4.41 -20.43 5.50
N THR A 226 -3.45 -20.28 4.59
CA THR A 226 -2.51 -19.17 4.59
C THR A 226 -1.80 -19.08 3.25
N ASN A 227 -1.33 -17.89 2.90
CA ASN A 227 -0.37 -17.66 1.82
C ASN A 227 1.03 -17.25 2.34
N ALA A 228 1.38 -17.60 3.58
CA ALA A 228 2.71 -17.36 4.13
C ALA A 228 3.81 -18.10 3.36
N ASP A 229 4.97 -17.46 3.22
CA ASP A 229 6.15 -18.06 2.57
C ASP A 229 6.72 -19.21 3.41
N SER A 230 6.63 -19.08 4.74
CA SER A 230 7.06 -20.12 5.67
C SER A 230 6.28 -20.11 6.98
N ILE A 231 6.33 -21.25 7.66
CA ILE A 231 5.72 -21.47 8.98
C ILE A 231 6.77 -22.09 9.89
N SER A 232 6.99 -21.47 11.06
CA SER A 232 7.89 -21.96 12.10
C SER A 232 7.13 -22.05 13.42
N GLY A 233 6.71 -23.26 13.80
CA GLY A 233 5.81 -23.46 14.94
C GLY A 233 4.45 -22.82 14.65
N ASP A 234 4.05 -21.89 15.52
CA ASP A 234 2.79 -21.13 15.40
C ASP A 234 2.98 -19.76 14.71
N THR A 235 4.19 -19.49 14.20
CA THR A 235 4.53 -18.22 13.55
C THR A 235 4.51 -18.39 12.03
N LEU A 236 3.72 -17.55 11.36
CA LEU A 236 3.67 -17.40 9.91
C LEU A 236 4.53 -16.22 9.48
N MET A 237 5.24 -16.35 8.36
CA MET A 237 6.22 -15.37 7.91
C MET A 237 6.05 -15.07 6.41
N TRP A 238 6.11 -13.78 6.06
CA TRP A 238 6.16 -13.28 4.69
C TRP A 238 7.38 -12.39 4.51
N THR A 239 7.99 -12.43 3.33
CA THR A 239 9.04 -11.50 2.89
C THR A 239 8.75 -11.06 1.46
N PHE A 240 8.64 -9.75 1.24
CA PHE A 240 8.27 -9.18 -0.05
C PHE A 240 8.87 -7.79 -0.21
N GLY A 241 8.88 -7.27 -1.44
CA GLY A 241 9.30 -5.92 -1.75
C GLY A 241 8.24 -5.19 -2.57
N LEU A 242 8.63 -4.06 -3.17
CA LEU A 242 7.75 -3.27 -4.03
C LEU A 242 7.16 -4.10 -5.18
N LYS A 243 7.87 -5.10 -5.70
CA LYS A 243 7.45 -5.89 -6.86
C LYS A 243 6.06 -6.52 -6.66
N GLU A 244 5.77 -7.00 -5.45
CA GLU A 244 4.51 -7.68 -5.14
C GLU A 244 3.30 -6.76 -5.17
N PHE A 245 3.48 -5.45 -4.92
CA PHE A 245 2.41 -4.44 -4.92
C PHE A 245 2.68 -3.26 -5.88
N LEU A 246 3.56 -3.46 -6.87
CA LEU A 246 3.95 -2.43 -7.83
C LEU A 246 2.74 -1.97 -8.66
N ASN A 247 1.81 -2.88 -8.95
CA ASN A 247 0.62 -2.56 -9.73
C ASN A 247 -0.67 -2.90 -9.01
N ASP A 248 -0.83 -4.16 -8.62
CA ASP A 248 -2.05 -4.67 -8.00
C ASP A 248 -1.89 -4.75 -6.48
N ASP A 249 -3.00 -4.86 -5.76
CA ASP A 249 -2.98 -5.06 -4.31
C ASP A 249 -2.28 -6.38 -3.95
N TYR A 250 -1.35 -6.33 -3.00
CA TYR A 250 -0.78 -7.53 -2.38
C TYR A 250 -1.47 -7.81 -1.05
N ILE A 251 -2.00 -9.02 -0.90
CA ILE A 251 -2.84 -9.39 0.25
C ILE A 251 -2.17 -10.55 0.99
N LEU A 252 -1.75 -10.31 2.23
CA LEU A 252 -1.34 -11.37 3.14
C LEU A 252 -2.58 -11.90 3.85
N HIS A 253 -2.73 -13.22 3.93
CA HIS A 253 -3.91 -13.85 4.49
C HIS A 253 -3.56 -15.09 5.31
N ALA A 254 -4.19 -15.22 6.47
CA ALA A 254 -4.11 -16.42 7.29
C ALA A 254 -5.38 -16.63 8.12
N GLU A 255 -5.76 -17.89 8.29
CA GLU A 255 -6.85 -18.31 9.16
C GLU A 255 -6.43 -19.48 10.04
N SER A 256 -6.91 -19.49 11.28
CA SER A 256 -6.71 -20.62 12.20
C SER A 256 -7.95 -20.92 13.02
N ILE A 257 -7.94 -22.07 13.69
CA ILE A 257 -8.99 -22.45 14.63
C ILE A 257 -8.40 -23.06 15.91
N ILE A 258 -8.97 -22.64 17.04
CA ILE A 258 -8.81 -23.33 18.32
C ILE A 258 -10.06 -24.17 18.58
N TYR A 259 -9.92 -25.49 18.49
CA TYR A 259 -11.02 -26.42 18.76
C TYR A 259 -11.37 -26.49 20.25
N SER A 260 -12.66 -26.40 20.56
CA SER A 260 -13.18 -26.61 21.90
C SER A 260 -13.39 -28.10 22.17
N LYS A 261 -12.38 -28.74 22.79
CA LYS A 261 -12.42 -30.18 23.16
C LYS A 261 -13.72 -30.57 23.85
N LYS A 262 -14.18 -29.76 24.82
CA LYS A 262 -15.42 -29.99 25.57
C LYS A 262 -16.67 -29.97 24.68
N ARG A 263 -16.78 -28.99 23.78
CA ARG A 263 -17.96 -28.86 22.90
C ARG A 263 -18.00 -29.96 21.85
N ILE A 264 -16.84 -30.36 21.32
CA ILE A 264 -16.71 -31.52 20.43
C ILE A 264 -17.15 -32.80 21.14
N GLN A 265 -16.66 -33.05 22.37
CA GLN A 265 -17.07 -34.21 23.15
C GLN A 265 -18.58 -34.26 23.40
N ILE A 266 -19.19 -33.13 23.79
CA ILE A 266 -20.64 -33.03 23.97
C ILE A 266 -21.37 -33.32 22.65
N GLY A 267 -20.91 -32.76 21.53
CA GLY A 267 -21.49 -33.02 20.21
C GLY A 267 -21.45 -34.50 19.83
N ILE A 268 -20.33 -35.19 20.09
CA ILE A 268 -20.18 -36.63 19.86
C ILE A 268 -21.17 -37.43 20.71
N ILE A 269 -21.32 -37.10 22.00
CA ILE A 269 -22.26 -37.77 22.91
C ILE A 269 -23.71 -37.60 22.43
N ILE A 270 -24.10 -36.39 22.01
CA ILE A 270 -25.45 -36.11 21.49
C ILE A 270 -25.71 -36.90 20.20
N LEU A 271 -24.74 -36.91 19.27
CA LEU A 271 -24.85 -37.64 18.02
C LEU A 271 -25.01 -39.14 18.25
N LEU A 272 -24.17 -39.73 19.11
CA LEU A 272 -24.26 -41.14 19.49
C LEU A 272 -25.60 -41.47 20.14
N GLY A 273 -26.09 -40.62 21.04
CA GLY A 273 -27.41 -40.78 21.65
C GLY A 273 -28.54 -40.77 20.62
N LEU A 274 -28.48 -39.85 19.65
CA LEU A 274 -29.48 -39.73 18.59
C LEU A 274 -29.48 -40.96 17.65
N VAL A 275 -28.30 -41.46 17.28
CA VAL A 275 -28.16 -42.70 16.49
C VAL A 275 -28.76 -43.90 17.23
N LEU A 276 -28.52 -44.02 18.54
CA LEU A 276 -29.08 -45.11 19.35
C LEU A 276 -30.61 -45.03 19.46
N ILE A 277 -31.17 -43.83 19.61
CA ILE A 277 -32.63 -43.62 19.63
C ILE A 277 -33.25 -44.01 18.29
N ILE A 278 -32.66 -43.58 17.17
CA ILE A 278 -33.14 -43.93 15.83
C ILE A 278 -33.09 -45.45 15.63
N ALA A 279 -31.97 -46.09 15.99
CA ALA A 279 -31.83 -47.55 15.89
C ALA A 279 -32.89 -48.28 16.74
N PHE A 280 -33.18 -47.80 17.95
CA PHE A 280 -34.25 -48.36 18.80
C PHE A 280 -35.63 -48.26 18.13
N PHE A 281 -35.96 -47.10 17.54
CA PHE A 281 -37.22 -46.94 16.83
C PHE A 281 -37.33 -47.83 15.60
N PHE A 282 -36.26 -47.97 14.81
CA PHE A 282 -36.23 -48.89 13.68
C PHE A 282 -36.42 -50.36 14.11
N ILE A 283 -35.82 -50.77 15.22
CA ILE A 283 -36.01 -52.14 15.76
C ILE A 283 -37.45 -52.34 16.25
N LYS A 284 -38.04 -51.33 16.90
CA LYS A 284 -39.38 -51.40 17.48
C LYS A 284 -40.50 -51.36 16.43
N PHE A 285 -40.35 -50.58 15.36
CA PHE A 285 -41.38 -50.39 14.32
C PHE A 285 -41.28 -51.39 13.15
N LYS A 286 -40.20 -52.19 13.07
CA LYS A 286 -40.06 -53.28 12.09
C LYS A 286 -40.63 -54.62 12.60
N ARG A 287 -41.27 -54.62 13.76
CA ARG A 287 -41.90 -55.75 14.44
C ARG A 287 -43.39 -55.46 14.61
#